data_AF-A0A9Q9F2D4-F1
#
_entry.id   AF-A0A9Q9F2D4-F1
#
_cell.length_a   1.000
_cell.length_b   1.000
_cell.length_c   1.000
_cell.angle_alpha   90.00
_cell.angle_beta   90.00
_cell.angle_gamma   90.00
#
_symmetry.space_group_name_H-M   'P 1'
#
loop_
_entity.id
_entity.type
_entity.pdbx_description
1 polymer ?
#
loop_
_entity_poly.entity_id
_entity_poly.type
_entity_poly.pdbx_seq_one_letter_code
_entity_poly.pdbx_strand_id
1 'polypeptide(L)'
;MGKVSELHFLEQEARLNNDYSELDKFWREQKWKENYDKKIYDKLDEKLIKVILKSKIVIGQSYYQKLKTNKVLLEIFIVLKTLDKKGIKTSDLIAFGFKKTSVKIAVKKLLDLGILDSKIYKEFRLLKLRKIVLKKPKESFWILKKKDTWKIFLLYGVAAAIMYVINSFKSKVYKWDRKLHSVSNRRKVILQNAYYKKLNISDTKIYLLNKMICNYFLVRYREMFGIIHKRKTKFITIKSKKEKLIHKFIGYEFKTLRYLLMQI
;
A
#
# COMPACT_ATOMS: atom_id res chain seq x y z
N MET A 1 -14.69 -24.36 17.06
CA MET A 1 -15.15 -24.68 15.69
C MET A 1 -13.92 -24.84 14.80
N GLY A 2 -13.79 -25.96 14.08
CA GLY A 2 -12.64 -26.22 13.21
C GLY A 2 -12.70 -25.41 11.91
N LYS A 3 -11.57 -25.26 11.21
CA LYS A 3 -11.50 -24.53 9.92
C LYS A 3 -12.48 -25.07 8.86
N VAL A 4 -12.73 -26.39 8.87
CA VAL A 4 -13.66 -27.06 7.94
C VAL A 4 -15.12 -26.71 8.24
N SER A 5 -15.49 -26.57 9.52
CA SER A 5 -16.86 -26.17 9.90
C SER A 5 -17.13 -24.70 9.59
N GLU A 6 -16.13 -23.82 9.72
CA GLU A 6 -16.25 -22.40 9.38
C GLU A 6 -16.41 -22.19 7.87
N LEU A 7 -15.61 -22.87 7.04
CA LEU A 7 -15.71 -22.76 5.58
C LEU A 7 -17.09 -23.22 5.08
N HIS A 8 -17.56 -24.38 5.54
CA HIS A 8 -18.85 -24.91 5.13
C HIS A 8 -20.00 -23.97 5.49
N PHE A 9 -19.95 -23.36 6.68
CA PHE A 9 -20.92 -22.35 7.10
C PHE A 9 -20.91 -21.12 6.18
N LEU A 10 -19.73 -20.55 5.90
CA LEU A 10 -19.58 -19.39 5.02
C LEU A 10 -20.05 -19.67 3.59
N GLU A 11 -19.82 -20.87 3.07
CA GLU A 11 -20.30 -21.27 1.75
C GLU A 11 -21.83 -21.36 1.70
N GLN A 12 -22.46 -21.89 2.76
CA GLN A 12 -23.91 -21.93 2.86
C GLN A 12 -24.52 -20.52 2.94
N GLU A 13 -24.01 -19.66 3.84
CA GLU A 13 -24.48 -18.27 3.94
C GLU A 13 -24.28 -17.49 2.63
N ALA A 14 -23.15 -17.67 1.95
CA ALA A 14 -22.87 -16.97 0.70
C ALA A 14 -23.84 -17.38 -0.41
N ARG A 15 -24.19 -18.67 -0.50
CA ARG A 15 -25.19 -19.17 -1.47
C ARG A 15 -26.59 -18.68 -1.14
N LEU A 16 -26.97 -18.72 0.14
CA LEU A 16 -28.29 -18.27 0.59
C LEU A 16 -28.52 -16.77 0.34
N ASN A 17 -27.51 -15.95 0.60
CA ASN A 17 -27.62 -14.49 0.51
C ASN A 17 -27.14 -13.92 -0.83
N ASN A 18 -26.57 -14.75 -1.71
CA ASN A 18 -25.86 -14.33 -2.92
C ASN A 18 -24.80 -13.25 -2.65
N ASP A 19 -24.16 -13.30 -1.47
CA ASP A 19 -23.10 -12.39 -1.04
C ASP A 19 -21.86 -13.20 -0.62
N TYR A 20 -20.82 -13.12 -1.45
CA TYR A 20 -19.58 -13.88 -1.28
C TYR A 20 -18.51 -13.08 -0.51
N SER A 21 -18.84 -11.90 0.03
CA SER A 21 -17.84 -10.99 0.59
C SER A 21 -17.09 -11.52 1.81
N GLU A 22 -17.76 -12.27 2.69
CA GLU A 22 -17.12 -12.94 3.84
C GLU A 22 -16.31 -14.17 3.42
N LEU A 23 -16.79 -14.95 2.46
CA LEU A 23 -16.03 -16.07 1.89
C LEU A 23 -14.74 -15.57 1.21
N ASP A 24 -14.82 -14.47 0.47
CA ASP A 24 -13.65 -13.83 -0.13
C ASP A 24 -12.67 -13.31 0.94
N LYS A 25 -13.15 -12.76 2.06
CA LYS A 25 -12.31 -12.35 3.19
C LYS A 25 -11.59 -13.57 3.81
N PHE A 26 -12.31 -14.68 3.98
CA PHE A 26 -11.76 -15.92 4.50
C PHE A 26 -10.63 -16.45 3.60
N TRP A 27 -10.86 -16.56 2.29
CA TRP A 27 -9.84 -17.01 1.35
C TRP A 27 -8.63 -16.08 1.29
N ARG A 28 -8.85 -14.75 1.35
CA ARG A 28 -7.74 -13.79 1.45
C ARG A 28 -6.94 -13.95 2.73
N GLU A 29 -7.58 -14.25 3.85
CA GLU A 29 -6.89 -14.52 5.12
C GLU A 29 -6.02 -15.78 5.03
N GLN A 30 -6.58 -16.90 4.55
CA GLN A 30 -5.84 -18.15 4.37
C GLN A 30 -4.67 -17.96 3.41
N LYS A 31 -4.92 -17.36 2.23
CA LYS A 31 -3.85 -17.15 1.23
C LYS A 31 -2.79 -16.19 1.71
N TRP A 32 -3.16 -15.15 2.44
CA TRP A 32 -2.19 -14.24 3.05
C TRP A 32 -1.28 -15.00 4.02
N LYS A 33 -1.84 -15.86 4.88
CA LYS A 33 -1.08 -16.65 5.85
C LYS A 33 -0.14 -17.62 5.15
N GLU A 34 -0.62 -18.37 4.15
CA GLU A 34 0.22 -19.24 3.30
C GLU A 34 1.39 -18.48 2.68
N ASN A 35 1.11 -17.33 2.05
CA ASN A 35 2.13 -16.52 1.38
C ASN A 35 3.12 -15.92 2.39
N TYR A 36 2.67 -15.58 3.59
CA TYR A 36 3.53 -15.09 4.65
C TYR A 36 4.45 -16.20 5.18
N ASP A 37 3.91 -17.39 5.43
CA ASP A 37 4.64 -18.54 5.96
C ASP A 37 5.63 -19.12 4.94
N LYS A 38 5.39 -18.94 3.63
CA LYS A 38 6.33 -19.30 2.56
C LYS A 38 7.53 -18.37 2.43
N LYS A 39 7.58 -17.23 3.14
CA LYS A 39 8.71 -16.31 3.01
C LYS A 39 9.99 -16.93 3.51
N ILE A 40 11.06 -16.75 2.73
CA ILE A 40 12.41 -17.19 3.07
C ILE A 40 13.03 -16.28 4.13
N TYR A 41 12.60 -15.02 4.24
CA TYR A 41 13.24 -13.99 5.08
C TYR A 41 12.25 -13.27 6.02
N ASP A 42 12.74 -12.97 7.23
CA ASP A 42 12.07 -12.21 8.32
C ASP A 42 10.61 -12.63 8.56
N LYS A 43 10.42 -13.75 9.27
CA LYS A 43 9.12 -14.20 9.78
C LYS A 43 8.98 -13.68 11.20
N LEU A 44 8.12 -12.67 11.36
CA LEU A 44 7.82 -12.11 12.66
C LEU A 44 6.94 -13.09 13.44
N ASP A 45 7.10 -13.11 14.75
CA ASP A 45 6.21 -13.88 15.62
C ASP A 45 4.74 -13.41 15.48
N GLU A 46 3.81 -14.30 15.80
CA GLU A 46 2.38 -14.02 15.63
C GLU A 46 1.88 -12.88 16.52
N LYS A 47 2.46 -12.73 17.71
CA LYS A 47 2.09 -11.67 18.66
C LYS A 47 2.40 -10.29 18.08
N LEU A 48 3.55 -10.15 17.45
CA LEU A 48 4.05 -8.93 16.84
C LEU A 48 3.32 -8.62 15.53
N ILE A 49 2.98 -9.65 14.74
CA ILE A 49 2.04 -9.50 13.61
C ILE A 49 0.71 -8.91 14.11
N LYS A 50 0.11 -9.47 15.16
CA LYS A 50 -1.17 -8.97 15.73
C LYS A 50 -1.06 -7.51 16.15
N VAL A 51 0.07 -7.10 16.74
CA VAL A 51 0.35 -5.71 17.11
C VAL A 51 0.47 -4.80 15.88
N ILE A 52 1.25 -5.20 14.86
CA ILE A 52 1.42 -4.44 13.62
C ILE A 52 0.07 -4.24 12.92
N LEU A 53 -0.75 -5.30 12.80
CA LEU A 53 -2.04 -5.27 12.12
C LEU A 53 -3.04 -4.27 12.73
N LYS A 54 -2.90 -3.94 14.03
CA LYS A 54 -3.74 -2.98 14.75
C LYS A 54 -3.14 -1.56 14.79
N SER A 55 -1.91 -1.38 14.33
CA SER A 55 -1.19 -0.12 14.48
C SER A 55 -1.70 0.98 13.53
N LYS A 56 -1.40 2.24 13.88
CA LYS A 56 -1.64 3.40 13.02
C LYS A 56 -0.38 4.23 12.86
N ILE A 57 0.05 4.41 11.62
CA ILE A 57 1.21 5.23 11.28
C ILE A 57 0.83 6.23 10.20
N VAL A 58 1.28 7.47 10.39
CA VAL A 58 1.21 8.52 9.39
C VAL A 58 2.61 8.68 8.81
N ILE A 59 2.74 8.59 7.48
CA ILE A 59 4.02 8.73 6.78
C ILE A 59 3.87 9.85 5.76
N GLY A 60 4.66 10.91 5.91
CA GLY A 60 4.79 11.98 4.94
C GLY A 60 5.66 11.61 3.75
N GLN A 61 5.53 12.35 2.66
CA GLN A 61 6.25 12.10 1.40
C GLN A 61 7.77 12.06 1.59
N SER A 62 8.33 13.00 2.35
CA SER A 62 9.77 13.05 2.62
C SER A 62 10.28 11.81 3.37
N TYR A 63 9.55 11.34 4.39
CA TYR A 63 9.89 10.11 5.10
C TYR A 63 9.69 8.87 4.24
N TYR A 64 8.62 8.80 3.44
CA TYR A 64 8.44 7.70 2.50
C TYR A 64 9.65 7.52 1.58
N GLN A 65 10.21 8.59 1.01
CA GLN A 65 11.39 8.49 0.15
C GLN A 65 12.61 7.88 0.86
N LYS A 66 12.75 8.12 2.17
CA LYS A 66 13.81 7.56 3.02
C LYS A 66 13.54 6.12 3.44
N LEU A 67 12.27 5.74 3.59
CA LEU A 67 11.83 4.44 4.12
C LEU A 67 11.56 3.39 3.03
N LYS A 68 11.28 3.80 1.78
CA LYS A 68 10.77 2.92 0.71
C LYS A 68 11.65 1.72 0.37
N THR A 69 12.94 1.77 0.68
CA THR A 69 13.92 0.72 0.34
C THR A 69 14.22 -0.24 1.48
N ASN A 70 13.77 0.03 2.71
CA ASN A 70 14.00 -0.84 3.86
C ASN A 70 12.69 -1.09 4.62
N LYS A 71 12.07 -2.23 4.33
CA LYS A 71 10.84 -2.68 4.97
C LYS A 71 11.02 -2.93 6.47
N VAL A 72 12.11 -3.62 6.84
CA VAL A 72 12.42 -4.01 8.23
C VAL A 72 12.57 -2.78 9.13
N LEU A 73 13.11 -1.69 8.58
CA LEU A 73 13.20 -0.42 9.28
C LEU A 73 11.82 0.08 9.73
N LEU A 74 10.82 0.06 8.84
CA LEU A 74 9.47 0.47 9.24
C LEU A 74 8.86 -0.53 10.22
N GLU A 75 9.04 -1.83 10.03
CA GLU A 75 8.57 -2.87 10.96
C GLU A 75 9.10 -2.62 12.38
N ILE A 76 10.41 -2.44 12.54
CA ILE A 76 11.03 -2.12 13.83
C ILE A 76 10.46 -0.83 14.40
N PHE A 77 10.31 0.23 13.59
CA PHE A 77 9.68 1.46 14.05
C PHE A 77 8.26 1.23 14.61
N ILE A 78 7.45 0.40 13.94
CA ILE A 78 6.10 0.06 14.42
C ILE A 78 6.20 -0.61 15.77
N VAL A 79 7.02 -1.66 15.86
CA VAL A 79 7.21 -2.47 17.06
C VAL A 79 7.57 -1.60 18.25
N LEU A 80 8.60 -0.76 18.09
CA LEU A 80 9.03 0.15 19.14
C LEU A 80 7.92 1.13 19.53
N LYS A 81 7.18 1.67 18.55
CA LYS A 81 6.10 2.61 18.79
C LYS A 81 4.90 1.97 19.51
N THR A 82 4.59 0.72 19.19
CA THR A 82 3.42 0.02 19.72
C THR A 82 3.67 -0.64 21.05
N LEU A 83 4.89 -1.11 21.30
CA LEU A 83 5.22 -1.78 22.55
C LEU A 83 5.51 -0.77 23.66
N ASP A 84 5.91 0.47 23.33
CA ASP A 84 6.22 1.58 24.26
C ASP A 84 7.05 1.19 25.50
N LYS A 85 7.81 0.09 25.40
CA LYS A 85 8.66 -0.40 26.47
C LYS A 85 9.96 0.39 26.44
N LYS A 86 10.21 1.16 27.50
CA LYS A 86 11.52 1.74 27.81
C LYS A 86 12.49 0.60 28.12
N GLY A 87 13.09 -0.03 27.10
CA GLY A 87 14.00 -1.15 27.33
C GLY A 87 14.26 -2.09 26.17
N ILE A 88 13.62 -1.91 25.01
CA ILE A 88 13.83 -2.83 23.87
C ILE A 88 15.27 -2.73 23.38
N LYS A 89 15.96 -3.87 23.36
CA LYS A 89 17.30 -4.06 22.81
C LYS A 89 17.24 -4.74 21.44
N THR A 90 18.38 -4.81 20.77
CA THR A 90 18.51 -5.54 19.50
C THR A 90 18.29 -7.04 19.66
N SER A 91 18.62 -7.62 20.82
CA SER A 91 18.35 -9.03 21.16
C SER A 91 16.85 -9.34 21.15
N ASP A 92 16.02 -8.43 21.67
CA ASP A 92 14.57 -8.62 21.70
C ASP A 92 13.98 -8.65 20.29
N LEU A 93 14.49 -7.80 19.39
CA LEU A 93 14.11 -7.84 17.97
C LEU A 93 14.48 -9.18 17.33
N ILE A 94 15.64 -9.75 17.66
CA ILE A 94 16.01 -11.07 17.14
C ILE A 94 15.05 -12.15 17.66
N ALA A 95 14.68 -12.09 18.95
CA ALA A 95 13.70 -12.99 19.55
C ALA A 95 12.30 -12.87 18.90
N PHE A 96 11.95 -11.69 18.39
CA PHE A 96 10.72 -11.46 17.63
C PHE A 96 10.75 -11.97 16.18
N GLY A 97 11.85 -12.60 15.75
CA GLY A 97 11.99 -13.23 14.43
C GLY A 97 12.68 -12.36 13.37
N PHE A 98 13.25 -11.22 13.75
CA PHE A 98 14.07 -10.42 12.83
C PHE A 98 15.47 -11.01 12.65
N LYS A 99 15.95 -11.09 11.40
CA LYS A 99 17.33 -11.49 11.12
C LYS A 99 18.31 -10.44 11.65
N LYS A 100 19.37 -10.91 12.34
CA LYS A 100 20.43 -10.06 12.93
C LYS A 100 21.00 -9.02 11.96
N THR A 101 21.26 -9.40 10.71
CA THR A 101 21.79 -8.49 9.68
C THR A 101 20.78 -7.39 9.30
N SER A 102 19.51 -7.75 9.16
CA SER A 102 18.43 -6.80 8.87
C SER A 102 18.25 -5.80 10.01
N VAL A 103 18.28 -6.28 11.28
CA VAL A 103 18.22 -5.43 12.48
C VAL A 103 19.39 -4.44 12.50
N LYS A 104 20.63 -4.90 12.29
CA LYS A 104 21.82 -4.04 12.28
C LYS A 104 21.68 -2.88 11.28
N ILE A 105 21.27 -3.19 10.05
CA ILE A 105 21.10 -2.19 8.98
C ILE A 105 19.95 -1.23 9.33
N ALA A 106 18.83 -1.75 9.81
CA ALA A 106 17.66 -0.94 10.16
C ALA A 106 17.94 0.00 11.33
N VAL A 107 18.55 -0.48 12.42
CA VAL A 107 18.91 0.32 13.60
C VAL A 107 19.88 1.45 13.22
N LYS A 108 20.92 1.14 12.43
CA LYS A 108 21.84 2.17 11.91
C LYS A 108 21.07 3.27 11.18
N LYS A 109 20.21 2.91 10.23
CA LYS A 109 19.41 3.88 9.48
C LYS A 109 18.43 4.66 10.37
N LEU A 110 17.82 4.04 11.37
CA LEU A 110 16.94 4.74 12.31
C LEU A 110 17.69 5.78 13.15
N LEU A 111 18.94 5.50 13.53
CA LEU A 111 19.83 6.46 14.21
C LEU A 111 20.22 7.60 13.27
N ASP A 112 20.64 7.29 12.04
CA ASP A 112 21.02 8.29 11.02
C ASP A 112 19.86 9.23 10.69
N LEU A 113 18.63 8.71 10.72
CA LEU A 113 17.40 9.50 10.51
C LEU A 113 16.95 10.30 11.74
N GLY A 114 17.64 10.17 12.88
CA GLY A 114 17.25 10.81 14.14
C GLY A 114 15.93 10.28 14.71
N ILE A 115 15.51 9.08 14.31
CA ILE A 115 14.29 8.43 14.79
C ILE A 115 14.55 7.77 16.15
N LEU A 116 15.71 7.13 16.28
CA LEU A 116 16.20 6.61 17.54
C LEU A 116 17.05 7.66 18.27
N ASP A 117 17.03 7.60 19.59
CA ASP A 117 17.90 8.44 20.40
C ASP A 117 19.33 7.90 20.45
N SER A 118 20.23 8.59 19.76
CA SER A 118 21.64 8.20 19.65
C SER A 118 22.39 8.25 20.98
N LYS A 119 22.03 9.15 21.91
CA LYS A 119 22.66 9.23 23.23
C LYS A 119 22.35 7.97 24.05
N ILE A 120 21.06 7.67 24.18
CA ILE A 120 20.55 6.50 24.91
C ILE A 120 21.02 5.19 24.28
N TYR A 121 21.09 5.13 22.95
CA TYR A 121 21.61 3.94 22.28
C TYR A 121 23.11 3.72 22.54
N LYS A 122 23.92 4.78 22.60
CA LYS A 122 25.36 4.66 22.89
C LYS A 122 25.62 4.21 24.32
N GLU A 123 24.90 4.78 25.27
CA GLU A 123 25.10 4.56 26.71
C GLU A 123 24.49 3.22 27.18
N PHE A 124 23.25 2.93 26.80
CA PHE A 124 22.50 1.79 27.34
C PHE A 124 22.18 0.69 26.32
N ARG A 125 22.54 0.88 25.04
CA ARG A 125 22.16 -0.01 23.92
C ARG A 125 20.64 -0.21 23.77
N LEU A 126 19.85 0.76 24.26
CA LEU A 126 18.39 0.72 24.18
C LEU A 126 17.87 1.40 22.91
N LEU A 127 16.88 0.78 22.27
CA LEU A 127 16.22 1.28 21.07
C LEU A 127 15.04 2.19 21.44
N LYS A 128 15.35 3.37 21.97
CA LYS A 128 14.33 4.37 22.34
C LYS A 128 13.98 5.28 21.17
N LEU A 129 12.69 5.35 20.84
CA LEU A 129 12.18 6.33 19.87
C LEU A 129 12.23 7.75 20.43
N ARG A 130 12.65 8.70 19.60
CA ARG A 130 12.45 10.14 19.88
C ARG A 130 10.99 10.51 19.65
N LYS A 131 10.53 11.58 20.31
CA LYS A 131 9.23 12.21 20.03
C LYS A 131 9.29 12.88 18.66
N ILE A 132 9.13 12.10 17.60
CA ILE A 132 9.14 12.58 16.23
C ILE A 132 7.85 12.23 15.51
N VAL A 133 7.44 13.11 14.59
CA VAL A 133 6.35 12.83 13.66
C VAL A 133 6.98 12.51 12.31
N LEU A 134 6.63 11.37 11.71
CA LEU A 134 7.13 10.97 10.39
C LEU A 134 6.47 11.77 9.25
N LYS A 135 6.22 13.07 9.46
CA LYS A 135 5.73 14.01 8.45
C LYS A 135 6.24 15.42 8.78
N LYS A 136 6.57 16.19 7.74
CA LYS A 136 6.80 17.63 7.80
C LYS A 136 5.47 18.40 7.70
N PRO A 137 5.42 19.67 8.16
CA PRO A 137 4.27 20.54 7.92
C PRO A 137 3.99 20.71 6.43
N LYS A 138 2.71 20.82 6.06
CA LYS A 138 2.21 21.09 4.70
C LYS A 138 2.62 20.09 3.60
N GLU A 139 3.26 18.96 3.93
CA GLU A 139 3.57 17.93 2.94
C GLU A 139 2.41 16.93 2.74
N SER A 140 2.41 16.24 1.59
CA SER A 140 1.49 15.12 1.37
C SER A 140 1.84 13.96 2.28
N PHE A 141 0.84 13.28 2.83
CA PHE A 141 1.02 12.15 3.74
C PHE A 141 0.00 11.04 3.48
N TRP A 142 0.32 9.85 3.98
CA TRP A 142 -0.55 8.67 3.93
C TRP A 142 -0.72 8.10 5.33
N ILE A 143 -1.92 7.57 5.59
CA ILE A 143 -2.27 6.94 6.87
C ILE A 143 -2.37 5.43 6.65
N LEU A 144 -1.44 4.69 7.23
CA LEU A 144 -1.43 3.24 7.26
C LEU A 144 -2.12 2.80 8.55
N LYS A 145 -3.30 2.17 8.43
CA LYS A 145 -4.12 1.79 9.60
C LYS A 145 -4.96 0.53 9.42
N LYS A 146 -5.38 0.20 8.21
CA LYS A 146 -6.29 -0.94 7.98
C LYS A 146 -5.50 -2.24 8.03
N LYS A 147 -6.16 -3.34 8.46
CA LYS A 147 -5.59 -4.70 8.46
C LYS A 147 -5.00 -5.05 7.08
N ASP A 148 -5.75 -4.81 6.01
CA ASP A 148 -5.28 -5.08 4.64
C ASP A 148 -4.04 -4.25 4.24
N THR A 149 -3.98 -2.99 4.68
CA THR A 149 -2.80 -2.15 4.45
C THR A 149 -1.56 -2.77 5.08
N TRP A 150 -1.68 -3.25 6.32
CA TRP A 150 -0.57 -3.88 7.02
C TRP A 150 -0.20 -5.25 6.46
N LYS A 151 -1.19 -6.03 6.04
CA LYS A 151 -0.95 -7.30 5.35
C LYS A 151 -0.19 -7.13 4.03
N ILE A 152 -0.61 -6.16 3.22
CA ILE A 152 0.08 -5.78 1.98
C ILE A 152 1.49 -5.26 2.29
N PHE A 153 1.64 -4.43 3.33
CA PHE A 153 2.97 -3.99 3.79
C PHE A 153 3.86 -5.16 4.16
N LEU A 154 3.35 -6.10 4.97
CA LEU A 154 4.10 -7.25 5.43
C LEU A 154 4.51 -8.16 4.27
N LEU A 155 3.69 -8.33 3.22
CA LEU A 155 4.04 -9.11 2.03
C LEU A 155 4.97 -8.37 1.06
N TYR A 156 4.67 -7.11 0.76
CA TYR A 156 5.20 -6.42 -0.43
C TYR A 156 5.89 -5.07 -0.12
N GLY A 157 5.92 -4.65 1.14
CA GLY A 157 6.61 -3.45 1.61
C GLY A 157 5.82 -2.14 1.49
N VAL A 158 6.47 -1.04 1.85
CA VAL A 158 5.83 0.28 2.07
C VAL A 158 5.19 0.82 0.79
N ALA A 159 5.85 0.67 -0.35
CA ALA A 159 5.35 1.22 -1.62
C ALA A 159 4.02 0.58 -2.02
N ALA A 160 3.89 -0.75 -1.87
CA ALA A 160 2.63 -1.46 -2.15
C ALA A 160 1.52 -1.03 -1.18
N ALA A 161 1.84 -0.90 0.11
CA ALA A 161 0.88 -0.49 1.12
C ALA A 161 0.36 0.93 0.89
N ILE A 162 1.23 1.88 0.56
CA ILE A 162 0.82 3.25 0.23
C ILE A 162 0.02 3.27 -1.07
N MET A 163 0.43 2.50 -2.09
CA MET A 163 -0.33 2.40 -3.34
C MET A 163 -1.75 1.86 -3.10
N TYR A 164 -1.88 0.85 -2.23
CA TYR A 164 -3.18 0.37 -1.79
C TYR A 164 -3.98 1.43 -1.04
N VAL A 165 -3.36 2.21 -0.15
CA VAL A 165 -4.04 3.33 0.54
C VAL A 165 -4.55 4.38 -0.45
N ILE A 166 -3.76 4.74 -1.46
CA ILE A 166 -4.18 5.67 -2.52
C ILE A 166 -5.37 5.08 -3.30
N ASN A 167 -5.24 3.83 -3.75
CA ASN A 167 -6.28 3.17 -4.53
C ASN A 167 -7.57 2.98 -3.71
N SER A 168 -7.48 2.61 -2.43
CA SER A 168 -8.62 2.44 -1.52
C SER A 168 -9.26 3.78 -1.10
N PHE A 169 -8.50 4.87 -1.06
CA PHE A 169 -9.10 6.20 -0.89
C PHE A 169 -9.92 6.57 -2.14
N LYS A 170 -9.38 6.33 -3.33
CA LYS A 170 -10.09 6.57 -4.59
C LYS A 170 -11.26 5.60 -4.79
N SER A 171 -11.17 4.38 -4.27
CA SER A 171 -12.26 3.40 -4.25
C SER A 171 -13.46 3.82 -3.41
N LYS A 172 -13.31 4.79 -2.49
CA LYS A 172 -14.42 5.29 -1.66
C LYS A 172 -15.20 6.42 -2.28
N VAL A 173 -14.65 7.11 -3.27
CA VAL A 173 -15.37 8.12 -4.07
C VAL A 173 -16.56 7.47 -4.82
N TYR A 174 -16.63 6.13 -4.85
CA TYR A 174 -17.73 5.31 -5.34
C TYR A 174 -19.08 5.49 -4.60
N LYS A 175 -19.12 6.09 -3.40
CA LYS A 175 -20.29 6.06 -2.51
C LYS A 175 -21.54 6.86 -2.96
N TRP A 176 -21.48 7.63 -4.05
CA TRP A 176 -22.52 8.62 -4.39
C TRP A 176 -23.41 8.29 -5.59
N ASP A 177 -23.37 7.07 -6.10
CA ASP A 177 -24.12 6.74 -7.31
C ASP A 177 -24.58 5.27 -7.21
N ARG A 178 -25.70 4.85 -7.83
CA ARG A 178 -26.41 3.57 -7.50
C ARG A 178 -26.30 2.34 -8.44
N LYS A 179 -25.50 2.30 -9.50
CA LYS A 179 -25.38 1.14 -10.41
C LYS A 179 -23.94 0.64 -10.55
N LEU A 180 -23.69 -0.63 -10.19
CA LEU A 180 -22.40 -1.33 -10.30
C LEU A 180 -22.63 -2.67 -11.04
N HIS A 181 -22.29 -2.73 -12.33
CA HIS A 181 -22.27 -4.01 -13.07
C HIS A 181 -20.88 -4.31 -13.59
N SER A 182 -20.46 -5.54 -13.38
CA SER A 182 -19.14 -6.02 -13.69
C SER A 182 -19.06 -6.47 -15.17
N VAL A 183 -18.19 -5.84 -15.98
CA VAL A 183 -18.09 -5.96 -17.47
C VAL A 183 -19.16 -5.12 -18.19
N SER A 184 -18.81 -4.51 -19.33
CA SER A 184 -19.55 -3.45 -20.09
C SER A 184 -20.72 -2.83 -19.32
N ASN A 185 -20.39 -1.99 -18.30
CA ASN A 185 -21.27 -1.20 -17.39
C ASN A 185 -20.63 -0.98 -15.99
N ARG A 186 -19.29 -0.98 -15.87
CA ARG A 186 -18.59 -0.69 -14.60
C ARG A 186 -18.40 0.81 -14.37
N ARG A 187 -18.63 1.28 -13.14
CA ARG A 187 -18.03 2.53 -12.67
C ARG A 187 -16.52 2.42 -12.69
N LYS A 188 -15.88 3.38 -13.34
CA LYS A 188 -14.44 3.40 -13.49
C LYS A 188 -13.91 4.64 -12.81
N VAL A 189 -13.11 4.48 -11.77
CA VAL A 189 -12.38 5.63 -11.21
C VAL A 189 -11.07 5.76 -11.96
N ILE A 190 -10.87 6.92 -12.60
CA ILE A 190 -9.60 7.22 -13.27
C ILE A 190 -8.51 7.26 -12.21
N LEU A 191 -7.55 6.35 -12.32
CA LEU A 191 -6.29 6.37 -11.60
C LEU A 191 -5.27 7.09 -12.48
N GLN A 192 -5.29 8.42 -12.43
CA GLN A 192 -4.31 9.23 -13.16
C GLN A 192 -2.90 8.92 -12.64
N ASN A 193 -1.92 8.78 -13.52
CA ASN A 193 -0.50 8.61 -13.13
C ASN A 193 -0.02 9.73 -12.19
N ALA A 194 -0.63 10.92 -12.28
CA ALA A 194 -0.40 12.04 -11.37
C ALA A 194 -0.59 11.65 -9.88
N TYR A 195 -1.50 10.73 -9.56
CA TYR A 195 -1.70 10.27 -8.17
C TYR A 195 -0.51 9.46 -7.64
N TYR A 196 0.21 8.78 -8.54
CA TYR A 196 1.42 8.04 -8.20
C TYR A 196 2.69 8.89 -8.32
N LYS A 197 2.62 10.07 -8.97
CA LYS A 197 3.78 10.97 -9.16
C LYS A 197 4.48 11.31 -7.83
N LYS A 198 3.71 11.45 -6.74
CA LYS A 198 4.23 11.71 -5.38
C LYS A 198 5.08 10.57 -4.81
N LEU A 199 4.94 9.36 -5.34
CA LEU A 199 5.76 8.22 -4.95
C LEU A 199 7.13 8.22 -5.64
N ASN A 200 7.34 9.03 -6.68
CA ASN A 200 8.57 9.08 -7.45
C ASN A 200 9.07 7.67 -7.85
N ILE A 201 8.22 6.94 -8.56
CA ILE A 201 8.45 5.57 -9.05
C ILE A 201 8.10 5.49 -10.53
N SER A 202 8.77 4.60 -11.27
CA SER A 202 8.51 4.39 -12.69
C SER A 202 7.14 3.76 -12.95
N ASP A 203 6.61 3.94 -14.16
CA ASP A 203 5.35 3.33 -14.59
C ASP A 203 5.38 1.81 -14.53
N THR A 204 6.51 1.18 -14.87
CA THR A 204 6.72 -0.27 -14.71
C THR A 204 6.56 -0.69 -13.25
N LYS A 205 7.12 0.09 -12.32
CA LYS A 205 6.99 -0.20 -10.90
C LYS A 205 5.55 0.00 -10.41
N ILE A 206 4.82 0.97 -10.94
CA ILE A 206 3.39 1.15 -10.65
C ILE A 206 2.60 -0.09 -11.08
N TYR A 207 2.85 -0.60 -12.28
CA TYR A 207 2.20 -1.82 -12.77
C TYR A 207 2.48 -3.02 -11.85
N LEU A 208 3.75 -3.26 -11.50
CA LEU A 208 4.13 -4.37 -10.62
C LEU A 208 3.48 -4.28 -9.23
N LEU A 209 3.46 -3.09 -8.63
CA LEU A 209 2.82 -2.87 -7.33
C LEU A 209 1.31 -3.09 -7.39
N ASN A 210 0.64 -2.63 -8.45
CA ASN A 210 -0.76 -2.92 -8.68
C ASN A 210 -1.01 -4.42 -8.89
N LYS A 211 -0.14 -5.14 -9.60
CA LYS A 211 -0.21 -6.60 -9.75
C LYS A 211 -0.07 -7.32 -8.39
N MET A 212 0.82 -6.85 -7.52
CA MET A 212 0.93 -7.36 -6.14
C MET A 212 -0.36 -7.13 -5.33
N ILE A 213 -1.01 -5.98 -5.50
CA ILE A 213 -2.32 -5.71 -4.89
C ILE A 213 -3.37 -6.67 -5.45
N CYS A 214 -3.44 -6.88 -6.77
CA CYS A 214 -4.35 -7.87 -7.36
C CYS A 214 -4.15 -9.27 -6.79
N ASN A 215 -2.89 -9.70 -6.68
CA ASN A 215 -2.53 -10.98 -6.09
C ASN A 215 -2.98 -11.09 -4.62
N TYR A 216 -2.91 -10.01 -3.83
CA TYR A 216 -3.44 -9.99 -2.47
C TYR A 216 -4.95 -10.19 -2.43
N PHE A 217 -5.67 -9.61 -3.39
CA PHE A 217 -7.13 -9.74 -3.52
C PHE A 217 -7.59 -11.00 -4.28
N LEU A 218 -6.65 -11.86 -4.73
CA LEU A 218 -6.95 -13.09 -5.49
C LEU A 218 -7.68 -12.85 -6.81
N VAL A 219 -7.44 -11.70 -7.43
CA VAL A 219 -8.05 -11.33 -8.72
C VAL A 219 -6.98 -11.11 -9.78
N ARG A 220 -7.38 -11.25 -11.05
CA ARG A 220 -6.54 -10.91 -12.19
C ARG A 220 -6.41 -9.40 -12.32
N TYR A 221 -5.30 -8.95 -12.90
CA TYR A 221 -5.06 -7.51 -13.09
C TYR A 221 -6.21 -6.83 -13.84
N ARG A 222 -6.71 -7.46 -14.92
CA ARG A 222 -7.83 -6.95 -15.74
C ARG A 222 -9.17 -6.84 -15.00
N GLU A 223 -9.35 -7.58 -13.91
CA GLU A 223 -10.58 -7.54 -13.10
C GLU A 223 -10.58 -6.36 -12.14
N MET A 224 -9.40 -5.95 -11.66
CA MET A 224 -9.25 -4.80 -10.77
C MET A 224 -8.92 -3.51 -11.52
N PHE A 225 -8.14 -3.59 -12.60
CA PHE A 225 -7.63 -2.45 -13.34
C PHE A 225 -7.93 -2.52 -14.83
N GLY A 226 -8.50 -1.44 -15.37
CA GLY A 226 -8.71 -1.26 -16.81
C GLY A 226 -7.68 -0.31 -17.39
N ILE A 227 -7.11 -0.64 -18.54
CA ILE A 227 -6.24 0.26 -19.31
C ILE A 227 -6.98 0.59 -20.62
N ILE A 228 -7.16 1.88 -20.89
CA ILE A 228 -7.76 2.36 -22.15
C ILE A 228 -6.76 3.30 -22.81
N HIS A 229 -6.39 2.99 -24.04
CA HIS A 229 -5.62 3.87 -24.89
C HIS A 229 -6.58 4.76 -25.67
N LYS A 230 -6.50 6.07 -25.45
CA LYS A 230 -7.29 7.07 -26.19
C LYS A 230 -6.41 7.81 -27.17
N ARG A 231 -6.84 7.86 -28.43
CA ARG A 231 -6.28 8.78 -29.44
C ARG A 231 -7.06 10.10 -29.35
N LYS A 232 -6.35 11.21 -29.18
CA LYS A 232 -6.92 12.56 -29.28
C LYS A 232 -6.29 13.28 -30.46
N THR A 233 -7.09 13.99 -31.24
CA THR A 233 -6.59 14.90 -32.27
C THR A 233 -5.97 16.13 -31.59
N LYS A 234 -4.73 16.46 -31.95
CA LYS A 234 -4.01 17.62 -31.43
C LYS A 234 -4.13 18.75 -32.44
N PHE A 235 -4.55 19.92 -31.95
CA PHE A 235 -4.67 21.14 -32.74
C PHE A 235 -3.77 22.21 -32.13
N ILE A 236 -3.25 23.10 -32.97
CA ILE A 236 -2.66 24.38 -32.54
C ILE A 236 -3.53 25.51 -33.04
N THR A 237 -3.60 26.59 -32.28
CA THR A 237 -4.25 27.82 -32.70
C THR A 237 -3.21 28.72 -33.34
N ILE A 238 -3.42 29.10 -34.59
CA ILE A 238 -2.54 30.03 -35.33
C ILE A 238 -3.37 31.27 -35.66
N LYS A 239 -2.79 32.46 -35.47
CA LYS A 239 -3.41 33.71 -35.92
C LYS A 239 -3.10 33.90 -37.41
N SER A 240 -4.13 34.03 -38.24
CA SER A 240 -3.97 34.30 -39.68
C SER A 240 -3.49 35.74 -39.92
N LYS A 241 -3.02 36.03 -41.14
CA LYS A 241 -2.66 37.39 -41.57
C LYS A 241 -3.82 38.40 -41.47
N LYS A 242 -5.09 37.93 -41.43
CA LYS A 242 -6.30 38.75 -41.24
C LYS A 242 -6.82 38.70 -39.80
N GLU A 243 -5.94 38.45 -38.83
CA GLU A 243 -6.22 38.31 -37.39
C GLU A 243 -7.21 37.21 -36.95
N LYS A 244 -7.82 36.46 -37.88
CA LYS A 244 -8.68 35.32 -37.56
C LYS A 244 -7.87 34.18 -36.93
N LEU A 245 -8.39 33.60 -35.85
CA LEU A 245 -7.85 32.40 -35.21
C LEU A 245 -8.21 31.16 -36.03
N ILE A 246 -7.20 30.36 -36.40
CA ILE A 246 -7.36 29.11 -37.15
C ILE A 246 -6.84 27.96 -36.29
N HIS A 247 -7.68 26.94 -36.09
CA HIS A 247 -7.27 25.70 -35.44
C HIS A 247 -6.68 24.73 -36.48
N LYS A 248 -5.35 24.61 -36.52
CA LYS A 248 -4.65 23.71 -37.44
C LYS A 248 -4.42 22.36 -36.77
N PHE A 249 -4.85 21.29 -37.42
CA PHE A 249 -4.51 19.92 -37.00
C PHE A 249 -2.99 19.70 -37.12
N ILE A 250 -2.36 19.17 -36.08
CA ILE A 250 -0.91 18.90 -36.05
C ILE A 250 -0.56 17.45 -35.75
N GLY A 251 -1.55 16.57 -35.60
CA GLY A 251 -1.33 15.15 -35.38
C GLY A 251 -2.16 14.58 -34.24
N TYR A 252 -1.76 13.41 -33.77
CA TYR A 252 -2.46 12.69 -32.71
C TYR A 252 -1.67 12.70 -31.41
N GLU A 253 -2.38 12.87 -30.29
CA GLU A 253 -1.88 12.64 -28.94
C GLU A 253 -2.44 11.29 -28.44
N PHE A 254 -1.56 10.41 -27.98
CA PHE A 254 -1.95 9.14 -27.37
C PHE A 254 -1.96 9.26 -25.86
N LYS A 255 -3.12 9.03 -25.24
CA LYS A 255 -3.28 9.07 -23.79
C LYS A 255 -3.70 7.71 -23.25
N THR A 256 -2.87 7.14 -22.38
CA THR A 256 -3.21 5.93 -21.64
C THR A 256 -3.93 6.31 -20.34
N LEU A 257 -5.17 5.83 -20.18
CA LEU A 257 -5.96 6.00 -18.96
C LEU A 257 -6.01 4.68 -18.20
N ARG A 258 -5.63 4.72 -16.93
CA ARG A 258 -5.80 3.60 -16.00
C ARG A 258 -7.06 3.82 -15.17
N TYR A 259 -7.81 2.76 -14.95
CA TYR A 259 -9.05 2.78 -14.19
C TYR A 259 -9.02 1.73 -13.09
N LEU A 260 -9.57 2.05 -11.92
CA LEU A 260 -9.98 1.06 -10.94
C LEU A 260 -11.39 0.58 -11.28
N LEU A 261 -11.59 -0.73 -11.29
CA LEU A 261 -12.83 -1.39 -11.74
C LEU A 261 -13.55 -2.16 -10.61
N MET A 262 -13.07 -2.01 -9.37
CA MET A 262 -13.54 -2.73 -8.20
C MET A 262 -13.31 -1.90 -6.94
N GLN A 263 -14.18 -2.04 -5.95
CA GLN A 263 -14.00 -1.43 -4.64
C GLN A 263 -12.99 -2.23 -3.80
N ILE A 264 -12.02 -1.54 -3.20
CA ILE A 264 -10.92 -2.13 -2.41
C ILE A 264 -10.56 -1.32 -1.17
#